data_AF-A0A8D9BY45-F1
#
_entry.id   AF-A0A8D9BY45-F1
#
_cell.length_a   1.000
_cell.length_b   1.000
_cell.length_c   1.000
_cell.angle_alpha   90.00
_cell.angle_beta   90.00
_cell.angle_gamma   90.00
#
_symmetry.space_group_name_H-M   'P 1'
#
loop_
_entity.id
_entity.type
_entity.pdbx_description
1 polymer ?
#
loop_
_entity_poly.entity_id
_entity_poly.type
_entity_poly.pdbx_seq_one_letter_code
_entity_poly.pdbx_strand_id
1 'polypeptide(L)'
;MSPEVFASIASWELYSRKLRSPVSINPIIVGFYPDTHDVFLSTLDIAGCETRKKDFVTGGSAQNMLMGIAESFWKPNMTPEGLFEVCFLLGLPSALTHSLL
;
A
#
# COMPACT_ATOMS: atom_id res chain seq x y z
N MET A 1 -6.09 -6.07 18.04
CA MET A 1 -4.97 -5.11 17.94
C MET A 1 -5.39 -4.04 16.96
N SER A 2 -5.29 -2.75 17.31
CA SER A 2 -5.63 -1.68 16.37
C SER A 2 -4.56 -1.60 15.26
N PRO A 3 -4.96 -1.27 14.03
CA PRO A 3 -4.03 -1.19 12.90
C PRO A 3 -2.96 -0.09 13.09
N GLU A 4 -3.26 0.98 13.82
CA GLU A 4 -2.30 2.01 14.24
C GLU A 4 -1.17 1.46 15.12
N VAL A 5 -1.52 0.60 16.08
CA VAL A 5 -0.53 0.00 16.99
C VAL A 5 0.38 -0.94 16.18
N PHE A 6 -0.19 -1.68 15.23
CA PHE A 6 0.58 -2.52 14.35
C PHE A 6 1.54 -1.72 13.45
N ALA A 7 1.08 -0.61 12.88
CA ALA A 7 1.93 0.27 12.08
C ALA A 7 3.10 0.84 12.89
N SER A 8 2.86 1.20 14.15
CA SER A 8 3.90 1.68 15.06
C SER A 8 4.94 0.60 15.38
N ILE A 9 4.49 -0.64 15.61
CA ILE A 9 5.38 -1.79 15.84
C ILE A 9 6.22 -2.08 14.58
N ALA A 10 5.59 -2.06 13.40
CA ALA A 10 6.28 -2.30 12.14
C ALA A 10 7.34 -1.22 11.83
N SER A 11 7.02 0.06 12.08
CA SER A 11 7.97 1.18 11.97
C SER A 11 9.18 0.98 12.89
N TRP A 12 8.94 0.63 14.17
CA TRP A 12 9.99 0.37 15.13
C TRP A 12 10.90 -0.80 14.71
N GLU A 13 10.33 -1.89 14.22
CA GLU A 13 11.09 -3.06 13.77
C GLU A 13 11.98 -2.74 12.56
N LEU A 14 11.45 -2.01 11.58
CA LEU A 14 12.22 -1.57 10.40
C LEU A 14 13.36 -0.62 10.80
N TYR A 15 13.06 0.35 11.66
CA TYR A 15 14.05 1.30 12.14
C TYR A 15 15.17 0.63 12.94
N SER A 16 14.82 -0.28 13.84
CA SER A 16 15.77 -1.01 14.68
C SER A 16 16.71 -1.89 13.86
N ARG A 17 16.21 -2.48 12.76
CA ARG A 17 16.99 -3.38 11.89
C ARG A 17 17.90 -2.66 10.93
N LYS A 18 17.70 -1.36 10.67
CA LYS A 18 18.54 -0.56 9.78
C LYS A 18 20.04 -0.69 10.07
N LEU A 19 20.43 -0.76 11.35
CA LEU A 19 21.83 -0.84 11.77
C LEU A 19 22.38 -2.27 11.85
N ARG A 20 21.52 -3.25 12.18
CA ARG A 20 21.93 -4.61 12.54
C ARG A 20 21.79 -5.62 11.39
N SER A 21 20.83 -5.41 10.50
CA SER A 21 20.60 -6.20 9.28
C SER A 21 19.52 -5.51 8.43
N PRO A 22 19.88 -4.67 7.45
CA PRO A 22 18.92 -3.93 6.65
C PRO A 22 18.03 -4.90 5.86
N VAL A 23 16.72 -4.76 6.03
CA VAL A 23 15.70 -5.49 5.25
C VAL A 23 15.12 -4.52 4.24
N SER A 24 15.29 -4.79 2.94
CA SER A 24 14.79 -3.93 1.87
C SER A 24 13.33 -4.27 1.55
N ILE A 25 12.42 -3.90 2.44
CA ILE A 25 10.98 -4.07 2.25
C ILE A 25 10.25 -2.73 2.41
N ASN A 26 9.18 -2.57 1.65
CA ASN A 26 8.25 -1.44 1.72
C ASN A 26 6.87 -2.01 2.05
N PRO A 27 6.55 -2.23 3.33
CA PRO A 27 5.29 -2.87 3.68
C PRO A 27 4.12 -1.90 3.55
N ILE A 28 3.01 -2.43 3.06
CA ILE A 28 1.71 -1.75 3.02
C ILE A 28 0.84 -2.40 4.08
N ILE A 29 0.30 -1.58 4.98
CA ILE A 29 -0.57 -1.98 6.08
C ILE A 29 -1.97 -1.52 5.74
N VAL A 30 -2.89 -2.49 5.65
CA VAL A 30 -4.32 -2.27 5.42
C VAL A 30 -5.07 -2.90 6.57
N GLY A 31 -6.00 -2.16 7.14
CA GLY A 31 -6.85 -2.64 8.23
C GLY A 31 -8.21 -1.98 8.23
N PHE A 32 -9.14 -2.59 8.97
CA PHE A 32 -10.46 -2.05 9.21
C PHE A 32 -10.68 -1.89 10.71
N TYR A 33 -11.32 -0.80 11.12
CA TYR A 33 -11.78 -0.65 12.49
C TYR A 33 -13.12 -1.38 12.66
N PRO A 34 -13.23 -2.33 13.60
CA PRO A 34 -14.46 -3.12 13.77
C PRO A 34 -15.65 -2.27 14.23
N ASP A 35 -15.40 -1.15 14.91
CA ASP A 35 -16.45 -0.31 15.50
C ASP A 35 -16.96 0.76 14.53
N THR A 36 -16.05 1.47 13.85
CA THR A 36 -16.40 2.59 12.96
C THR A 36 -16.51 2.18 11.49
N HIS A 37 -16.08 0.96 11.13
CA HIS A 37 -15.91 0.51 9.74
C HIS A 37 -14.99 1.40 8.91
N ASP A 38 -14.17 2.24 9.56
CA ASP A 38 -13.18 3.06 8.88
C ASP A 38 -12.03 2.19 8.36
N VAL A 39 -11.50 2.59 7.20
CA VAL A 39 -10.34 1.93 6.59
C VAL A 39 -9.08 2.62 7.04
N PHE A 40 -8.11 1.84 7.51
CA PHE A 40 -6.75 2.28 7.79
C PHE A 40 -5.82 1.87 6.64
N LEU A 41 -5.20 2.86 6.01
CA LEU A 41 -4.18 2.66 4.98
C LEU A 41 -2.90 3.38 5.39
N SER A 42 -1.82 2.61 5.50
CA SER A 42 -0.50 3.12 5.84
C SER A 42 0.57 2.39 5.04
N THR A 43 1.58 3.12 4.59
CA THR A 43 2.76 2.55 3.93
C THR A 43 4.01 2.95 4.71
N LEU A 44 4.99 2.05 4.75
CA LEU A 44 6.28 2.29 5.39
C LEU A 44 7.39 2.23 4.35
N ASP A 45 8.36 3.14 4.47
CA ASP A 45 9.61 3.03 3.72
C ASP A 45 10.58 2.04 4.39
N ILE A 46 11.71 1.80 3.72
CA ILE A 46 12.78 0.90 4.20
C ILE A 46 13.38 1.39 5.54
N ALA A 47 13.26 2.67 5.85
CA ALA A 47 13.75 3.27 7.08
C ALA A 47 12.71 3.27 8.22
N GLY A 48 11.48 2.82 7.98
CA GLY A 48 10.39 2.84 8.95
C GLY A 48 9.60 4.15 9.01
N CYS A 49 9.74 5.04 8.03
CA CYS A 49 8.93 6.25 7.90
C CYS A 49 7.50 5.89 7.50
N GLU A 50 6.53 6.24 8.36
CA GLU A 50 5.11 5.96 8.13
C GLU A 50 4.46 7.07 7.28
N THR A 51 3.75 6.68 6.23
CA THR A 51 2.89 7.57 5.45
C THR A 51 1.45 7.06 5.47
N ARG A 52 0.58 7.77 6.20
CA ARG A 52 -0.86 7.48 6.25
C ARG A 52 -1.60 8.24 5.15
N LYS A 53 -2.50 7.56 4.45
CA LYS A 53 -3.37 8.16 3.43
C LYS A 53 -4.80 7.67 3.59
N LYS A 54 -5.77 8.46 3.13
CA LYS A 54 -7.20 8.10 3.13
C LYS A 54 -7.68 7.57 1.78
N ASP A 55 -6.87 7.75 0.74
CA ASP A 55 -7.29 7.52 -0.64
C ASP A 55 -6.80 6.15 -1.12
N PHE A 56 -5.51 6.06 -1.43
CA PHE A 56 -4.84 4.84 -1.83
C PHE A 56 -3.34 4.91 -1.49
N VAL A 57 -2.71 3.75 -1.44
CA VAL A 57 -1.27 3.60 -1.23
C VAL A 57 -0.72 2.62 -2.27
N THR A 58 0.49 2.87 -2.73
CA THR A 58 1.18 2.03 -3.71
C THR A 58 2.57 1.72 -3.17
N GLY A 59 3.15 0.61 -3.63
CA GLY A 59 4.48 0.17 -3.22
C GLY A 59 5.05 -0.85 -4.21
N GLY A 60 6.33 -1.15 -4.06
CA GLY A 60 7.08 -2.03 -4.95
C GLY A 60 7.80 -1.29 -6.09
N SER A 61 8.39 -2.05 -7.01
CA SER A 61 9.23 -1.50 -8.09
C SER A 61 8.45 -0.63 -9.08
N ALA A 62 7.17 -0.91 -9.30
CA ALA A 62 6.30 -0.17 -10.20
C ALA A 62 5.50 0.94 -9.51
N GLN A 63 5.89 1.37 -8.30
CA GLN A 63 5.16 2.35 -7.50
C GLN A 63 4.80 3.63 -8.29
N ASN A 64 5.74 4.19 -9.05
CA ASN A 64 5.52 5.41 -9.82
C ASN A 64 4.45 5.24 -10.91
N MET A 65 4.41 4.07 -11.56
CA MET A 65 3.42 3.77 -12.59
C MET A 65 2.03 3.55 -11.96
N LEU A 66 1.99 2.80 -10.85
CA LEU A 66 0.77 2.56 -10.10
C LEU A 66 0.16 3.85 -9.54
N MET A 67 1.00 4.80 -9.10
CA MET A 67 0.54 6.12 -8.66
C MET A 67 -0.22 6.84 -9.78
N GLY A 68 0.32 6.89 -11.01
CA GLY A 68 -0.33 7.59 -12.12
C GLY A 68 -1.67 6.98 -12.53
N ILE A 69 -1.76 5.65 -12.52
CA ILE A 69 -3.03 4.95 -12.80
C ILE A 69 -4.01 5.15 -11.64
N ALA A 70 -3.57 5.01 -10.39
CA ALA A 70 -4.43 5.18 -9.23
C ALA A 70 -5.03 6.59 -9.16
N GLU A 71 -4.25 7.64 -9.42
CA GLU A 71 -4.77 9.03 -9.51
C GLU A 71 -5.83 9.21 -10.60
N SER A 72 -5.74 8.45 -11.70
CA SER A 72 -6.66 8.60 -12.83
C SER A 72 -8.00 7.89 -12.63
N PHE A 73 -7.97 6.73 -11.95
CA PHE A 73 -9.13 5.85 -11.83
C PHE A 73 -9.80 5.90 -10.45
N TRP A 74 -9.05 6.19 -9.38
CA TRP A 74 -9.59 6.24 -8.04
C TRP A 74 -10.55 7.41 -7.87
N LYS A 75 -11.68 7.17 -7.19
CA LYS A 75 -12.67 8.18 -6.84
C LYS A 75 -13.14 7.97 -5.40
N PRO A 76 -13.53 9.03 -4.68
CA PRO A 76 -14.15 8.89 -3.37
C PRO A 76 -15.50 8.16 -3.49
N ASN A 77 -15.79 7.28 -2.52
CA ASN A 77 -17.05 6.52 -2.41
C ASN A 77 -17.35 5.54 -3.57
N MET A 78 -16.33 4.85 -4.08
CA MET A 78 -16.54 3.75 -5.01
C MET A 78 -17.23 2.54 -4.35
N THR A 79 -18.01 1.80 -5.13
CA THR A 79 -18.57 0.52 -4.66
C THR A 79 -17.45 -0.52 -4.54
N PRO A 80 -17.63 -1.57 -3.71
CA PRO A 80 -16.63 -2.64 -3.57
C PRO A 80 -16.26 -3.30 -4.91
N GLU A 81 -17.23 -3.47 -5.81
CA GLU A 81 -17.01 -4.03 -7.14
C GLU A 81 -16.17 -3.09 -8.01
N GLY A 82 -16.48 -1.79 -8.00
CA GLY A 82 -15.70 -0.79 -8.73
C GLY A 82 -14.27 -0.65 -8.20
N LEU A 83 -14.08 -0.77 -6.89
CA LEU A 83 -12.75 -0.79 -6.27
C LEU A 83 -11.96 -2.03 -6.69
N PHE A 84 -12.60 -3.20 -6.72
CA PHE A 84 -11.99 -4.44 -7.20
C PHE A 84 -11.56 -4.34 -8.67
N GLU A 85 -12.39 -3.76 -9.53
CA GLU A 85 -12.05 -3.54 -10.94
C GLU A 85 -10.84 -2.62 -11.12
N VAL A 86 -10.79 -1.49 -10.39
CA VAL A 86 -9.64 -0.57 -10.43
C VAL A 86 -8.37 -1.26 -9.92
N CYS A 87 -8.45 -1.99 -8.80
CA CYS A 87 -7.31 -2.76 -8.28
C CYS A 87 -6.83 -3.84 -9.26
N PHE A 88 -7.75 -4.51 -9.94
CA PHE A 88 -7.41 -5.53 -10.94
C PHE A 88 -6.71 -4.92 -12.16
N LEU A 89 -7.21 -3.78 -12.65
CA LEU A 89 -6.59 -3.03 -13.74
C LEU A 89 -5.18 -2.53 -13.38
N LEU A 90 -4.96 -2.15 -12.12
CA LEU A 90 -3.65 -1.75 -11.59
C LEU A 90 -2.63 -2.90 -11.58
N GLY A 91 -3.07 -4.16 -11.45
CA GLY A 91 -2.19 -5.34 -11.32
C GLY A 91 -1.75 -6.02 -12.64
N LEU A 92 -2.35 -5.67 -13.77
CA LEU A 92 -2.10 -6.33 -15.07
C LEU A 92 -1.16 -5.66 -16.09
N PRO A 93 -0.65 -4.42 -15.96
CA PRO A 93 0.04 -3.79 -17.09
C PRO A 93 1.47 -4.31 -17.33
N SER A 94 2.10 -5.02 -16.38
CA SER A 94 3.51 -5.42 -16.51
C SER A 94 3.78 -6.89 -16.85
N ALA A 95 2.80 -7.80 -16.68
CA ALA A 95 3.03 -9.23 -16.91
C ALA A 95 2.71 -9.70 -18.34
N LEU A 96 1.80 -9.01 -19.06
CA LEU A 96 1.32 -9.44 -20.38
C LEU A 96 2.02 -8.76 -21.57
N THR A 97 2.77 -7.68 -21.33
CA THR A 97 3.42 -6.91 -22.40
C THR A 97 4.81 -7.42 -22.77
N HIS A 98 5.47 -8.22 -21.93
CA HIS A 98 6.78 -8.82 -22.21
C HIS A 98 6.74 -10.27 -22.73
N SER A 99 5.55 -10.88 -22.86
CA SER A 99 5.38 -12.25 -23.37
C SER A 99 4.82 -12.32 -24.80
N LEU A 100 4.78 -11.19 -25.53
CA LEU A 100 4.31 -11.10 -26.92
C LEU A 100 5.33 -10.42 -27.87
N LEU A 101 6.62 -10.57 -27.58
CA LEU A 101 7.73 -10.46 -28.54
C LEU A 101 8.73 -11.58 -28.22
#